data_AF-A0AAV5S3T4-F1
#
_entry.id   AF-A0AAV5S3T4-F1
#
_cell.length_a   1.000
_cell.length_b   1.000
_cell.length_c   1.000
_cell.angle_alpha   90.00
_cell.angle_beta   90.00
_cell.angle_gamma   90.00
#
_symmetry.space_group_name_H-M   'P 1'
#
loop_
_entity.id
_entity.type
_entity.pdbx_description
1 polymer ?
#
loop_
_entity_poly.entity_id
_entity_poly.type
_entity_poly.pdbx_seq_one_letter_code
_entity_poly.pdbx_strand_id
1 'polypeptide(L)'
;MDGSTYGHNAVFGLEDDAVNPLVVKYLADVRNEANATLITSFVKNEEPQTVKHSADMYDDEPVQGVSHSREATPTSDRFSQGNLGRDELVVSIEPRPSSLHNVERNLPARLQLFNSNLPVWGAWYNTTRDTLLSKGFTTQEYSSQILDLLLYHIKVYLHGSAEPMTGIRAHLCNLLKNHKVEDDLLKENTWVIDEEWIIPTLSRLDSVRLRDIGDIKRCLTGDYRDKRPRNYQQWTEFMKDNEPTASMFSTMVGIDDIWIILKFMKVNWIKQIAKDMSSHTSRTLAMWLLYSLLYLPKNLPASDISTIRDFSKKCRKLYLDKQVPTAHSNPSIFHTQLSKELKGLGITSPDPDMSMLEMVIIVASSVFGQQDLVLWDGVDVEETI
;
A
#
# COMPACT_ATOMS: atom_id res chain seq x y z
N MET A 1 31.03 -22.98 25.83
CA MET A 1 31.50 -21.69 25.29
C MET A 1 30.29 -20.77 25.19
N ASP A 2 30.26 -19.66 25.93
CA ASP A 2 29.06 -18.85 26.13
C ASP A 2 28.55 -18.16 24.85
N GLY A 3 27.36 -18.58 24.40
CA GLY A 3 26.69 -18.10 23.19
C GLY A 3 25.89 -16.81 23.37
N SER A 4 26.37 -15.84 24.16
CA SER A 4 25.61 -14.63 24.50
C SER A 4 26.20 -13.35 23.90
N THR A 5 26.38 -13.30 22.58
CA THR A 5 26.77 -12.06 21.89
C THR A 5 25.63 -11.39 21.11
N TYR A 6 24.47 -12.06 20.95
CA TYR A 6 23.38 -11.57 20.09
C TYR A 6 21.98 -11.61 20.69
N GLY A 7 21.82 -11.64 22.02
CA GLY A 7 20.50 -11.47 22.67
C GLY A 7 19.41 -12.47 22.22
N HIS A 8 19.80 -13.60 21.65
CA HIS A 8 18.89 -14.64 21.16
C HIS A 8 19.12 -15.88 22.00
N ASN A 9 18.05 -16.38 22.63
CA ASN A 9 18.07 -17.70 23.26
C ASN A 9 18.23 -18.75 22.15
N ALA A 10 19.22 -19.64 22.29
CA ALA A 10 19.42 -20.73 21.33
C ALA A 10 18.17 -21.62 21.33
N VAL A 11 17.44 -21.65 20.21
CA VAL A 11 16.22 -22.46 20.04
C VAL A 11 16.54 -23.96 19.98
N PHE A 12 17.81 -24.31 19.76
CA PHE A 12 18.31 -25.68 19.71
C PHE A 12 19.57 -25.83 20.55
N GLY A 13 19.58 -26.82 21.44
CA GLY A 13 20.79 -27.24 22.16
C GLY A 13 21.72 -27.96 21.20
N LEU A 14 22.70 -27.25 20.63
CA LEU A 14 23.72 -27.84 19.77
C LEU A 14 24.66 -28.81 20.50
N GLU A 15 24.51 -28.95 21.82
CA GLU A 15 25.24 -29.88 22.68
C GLU A 15 24.50 -31.21 22.91
N ASP A 16 23.34 -31.43 22.28
CA ASP A 16 22.62 -32.70 22.36
C ASP A 16 23.26 -33.76 21.43
N ASP A 17 23.58 -34.93 21.99
CA ASP A 17 24.17 -36.08 21.30
C ASP A 17 23.30 -36.59 20.14
N ALA A 18 22.01 -36.26 20.12
CA ALA A 18 21.10 -36.60 19.02
C ALA A 18 21.26 -35.71 17.77
N VAL A 19 22.03 -34.61 17.86
CA VAL A 19 22.21 -33.68 16.74
C VAL A 19 23.26 -34.21 15.77
N ASN A 20 22.90 -34.28 14.49
CA ASN A 20 23.81 -34.73 13.44
C ASN A 20 25.07 -33.83 13.38
N PRO A 21 26.29 -34.37 13.50
CA PRO A 21 27.53 -33.58 13.52
C PRO A 21 27.77 -32.78 12.23
N LEU A 22 27.20 -33.21 11.10
CA LEU A 22 27.27 -32.46 9.84
C LEU A 22 26.48 -31.15 9.90
N VAL A 23 25.36 -31.13 10.64
CA VAL A 23 24.55 -29.92 10.83
C VAL A 23 25.27 -28.92 11.72
N VAL A 24 25.92 -29.40 12.79
CA VAL A 24 26.77 -28.55 13.66
C VAL A 24 27.89 -27.91 12.85
N LYS A 25 28.57 -28.69 12.00
CA LYS A 25 29.62 -28.19 11.11
C LYS A 25 29.10 -27.13 10.13
N TYR A 26 27.97 -27.40 9.47
CA TYR A 26 27.36 -26.44 8.54
C TYR A 26 27.02 -25.11 9.21
N LEU A 27 26.40 -25.13 10.39
CA LEU A 27 26.06 -23.92 11.13
C LEU A 27 27.31 -23.15 11.59
N ALA A 28 28.39 -23.84 11.95
CA ALA A 28 29.67 -23.22 12.26
C ALA A 28 30.28 -22.53 11.02
N ASP A 29 30.22 -23.17 9.86
CA ASP A 29 30.73 -22.62 8.60
C ASP A 29 29.96 -21.36 8.18
N VAL A 30 28.62 -21.39 8.24
CA VAL A 30 27.74 -20.22 7.97
C VAL A 30 28.05 -19.07 8.93
N ARG A 31 28.28 -19.36 10.22
CA ARG A 31 28.65 -18.33 11.21
C ARG A 31 30.00 -17.70 10.89
N ASN A 32 30.98 -18.49 10.50
CA ASN A 32 32.31 -18.00 10.15
C ASN A 32 32.26 -17.12 8.88
N GLU A 33 31.46 -17.51 7.90
CA GLU A 33 31.24 -16.73 6.67
C GLU A 33 30.54 -15.40 6.97
N ALA A 34 29.50 -15.40 7.82
CA ALA A 34 28.82 -14.18 8.25
C ALA A 34 29.78 -13.22 8.97
N ASN A 35 30.62 -13.73 9.87
CA ASN A 35 31.61 -12.92 10.58
C ASN A 35 32.70 -12.36 9.64
N ALA A 36 33.15 -13.14 8.66
CA ALA A 36 34.13 -12.68 7.68
C ALA A 36 33.56 -11.54 6.79
N THR A 37 32.28 -11.64 6.43
CA THR A 37 31.60 -10.65 5.58
C THR A 37 31.34 -9.34 6.34
N LEU A 38 30.97 -9.41 7.63
CA LEU A 38 30.71 -8.23 8.45
C LEU A 38 31.97 -7.42 8.81
N ILE A 39 33.13 -8.07 8.94
CA ILE A 39 34.37 -7.38 9.37
C ILE A 39 35.09 -6.72 8.18
N THR A 40 34.96 -7.25 6.98
CA THR A 40 35.63 -6.72 5.78
C THR A 40 34.90 -5.53 5.13
N SER A 41 33.63 -5.29 5.45
CA SER A 41 32.86 -4.15 4.91
C SER A 41 33.01 -2.83 5.70
N PHE A 42 33.67 -2.84 6.86
CA PHE A 42 33.79 -1.64 7.72
C PHE A 42 35.21 -1.04 7.81
N VAL A 43 36.22 -1.66 7.19
CA VAL A 43 37.61 -1.15 7.22
C VAL A 43 38.18 -1.05 5.80
N LYS A 44 37.68 -0.07 5.04
CA LYS A 44 38.40 0.73 4.03
C LYS A 44 37.37 1.52 3.24
N ASN A 45 37.08 2.73 3.68
CA ASN A 45 36.93 3.86 2.76
C ASN A 45 37.45 5.09 3.47
N GLU A 46 38.49 5.65 2.87
CA GLU A 46 39.15 6.88 3.22
C GLU A 46 38.17 8.06 3.21
N GLU A 47 38.49 9.07 3.99
CA GLU A 47 37.70 10.27 4.25
C GLU A 47 37.12 10.92 2.97
N PRO A 48 35.80 11.20 2.90
CA PRO A 48 35.27 12.04 1.86
C PRO A 48 35.55 13.52 2.19
N GLN A 49 36.37 14.14 1.35
CA GLN A 49 36.52 15.59 1.24
C GLN A 49 35.14 16.27 1.22
N THR A 50 34.95 17.25 2.10
CA THR A 50 33.76 18.10 2.13
C THR A 50 33.71 18.97 0.88
N VAL A 51 33.03 18.51 -0.17
CA VAL A 51 32.58 19.36 -1.27
C VAL A 51 31.36 20.12 -0.78
N LYS A 52 31.52 21.44 -0.53
CA LYS A 52 30.41 22.36 -0.29
C LYS A 52 29.59 22.48 -1.58
N HIS A 53 28.49 21.75 -1.68
CA HIS A 53 27.44 22.03 -2.65
C HIS A 53 26.61 23.20 -2.12
N SER A 54 26.77 24.38 -2.74
CA SER A 54 25.84 25.49 -2.64
C SER A 54 24.55 25.11 -3.35
N ALA A 55 23.52 24.76 -2.58
CA ALA A 55 22.17 24.60 -3.07
C ALA A 55 21.49 25.98 -3.14
N ASP A 56 21.72 26.69 -4.24
CA ASP A 56 20.84 27.79 -4.68
C ASP A 56 20.01 27.25 -5.87
N MET A 57 18.76 26.88 -5.59
CA MET A 57 17.76 26.49 -6.61
C MET A 57 16.38 27.09 -6.33
N TYR A 58 16.32 28.16 -5.53
CA TYR A 58 15.11 28.99 -5.44
C TYR A 58 15.48 30.42 -5.86
N ASP A 59 15.03 30.75 -7.06
CA ASP A 59 15.02 32.10 -7.63
C ASP A 59 13.93 32.89 -6.88
N ASP A 60 14.26 33.46 -5.72
CA ASP A 60 13.42 34.45 -5.05
C ASP A 60 13.85 35.84 -5.52
N GLU A 61 12.96 36.50 -6.27
CA GLU A 61 13.15 37.87 -6.73
C GLU A 61 13.35 38.85 -5.54
N PRO A 62 14.22 39.85 -5.67
CA PRO A 62 14.57 40.74 -4.57
C PRO A 62 13.50 41.81 -4.31
N VAL A 63 12.92 41.79 -3.10
CA VAL A 63 12.22 42.94 -2.53
C VAL A 63 13.26 43.92 -1.98
N GLN A 64 13.32 45.10 -2.59
CA GLN A 64 14.13 46.23 -2.13
C GLN A 64 13.62 46.80 -0.80
N GLY A 65 14.56 47.08 0.10
CA GLY A 65 14.48 48.17 1.07
C GLY A 65 14.06 47.77 2.48
N VAL A 66 14.99 47.79 3.44
CA VAL A 66 15.24 48.95 4.32
C VAL A 66 16.23 48.52 5.41
N SER A 67 17.23 49.37 5.59
CA SER A 67 18.35 49.33 6.52
C SER A 67 17.93 49.46 7.99
N HIS A 68 18.64 48.77 8.90
CA HIS A 68 19.28 49.28 10.14
C HIS A 68 19.71 48.09 11.02
N SER A 69 21.00 47.75 11.12
CA SER A 69 22.03 48.30 12.04
C SER A 69 21.97 47.75 13.48
N ARG A 70 22.97 46.90 13.82
CA ARG A 70 23.69 46.71 15.11
C ARG A 70 22.84 46.28 16.35
N GLU A 71 23.30 45.46 17.29
CA GLU A 71 24.64 45.31 17.88
C GLU A 71 24.75 44.04 18.76
N ALA A 72 25.97 43.82 19.27
CA ALA A 72 26.57 42.66 19.93
C ALA A 72 25.92 42.04 21.20
N THR A 73 26.29 40.75 21.36
CA THR A 73 26.47 39.84 22.52
C THR A 73 27.01 40.44 23.85
N PRO A 74 27.33 39.66 24.92
CA PRO A 74 26.71 38.47 25.57
C PRO A 74 26.73 38.56 27.13
N THR A 75 26.18 37.59 27.89
CA THR A 75 26.63 37.14 29.25
C THR A 75 25.71 36.00 29.74
N SER A 76 26.18 34.76 29.91
CA SER A 76 26.88 34.16 31.08
C SER A 76 25.99 33.81 32.28
N ASP A 77 25.81 32.49 32.48
CA ASP A 77 25.86 31.70 33.72
C ASP A 77 25.51 32.35 35.08
N ARG A 78 24.56 31.74 35.82
CA ARG A 78 24.89 30.96 37.04
C ARG A 78 23.70 30.29 37.71
N PHE A 79 23.96 29.06 38.13
CA PHE A 79 23.31 28.23 39.15
C PHE A 79 22.68 28.98 40.34
N SER A 80 21.56 28.42 40.86
CA SER A 80 21.51 27.91 42.26
C SER A 80 20.27 27.04 42.53
N GLN A 81 20.54 25.92 43.20
CA GLN A 81 19.60 24.98 43.80
C GLN A 81 18.88 25.60 45.02
N GLY A 82 17.67 25.12 45.31
CA GLY A 82 16.95 25.42 46.55
C GLY A 82 15.81 24.42 46.77
N ASN A 83 15.85 23.75 47.92
CA ASN A 83 15.16 22.52 48.30
C ASN A 83 13.72 22.72 48.84
N LEU A 84 12.93 21.64 48.72
CA LEU A 84 11.96 21.07 49.66
C LEU A 84 10.82 21.93 50.24
N GLY A 85 9.59 21.51 49.89
CA GLY A 85 8.37 21.76 50.66
C GLY A 85 7.31 20.71 50.28
N ARG A 86 7.24 19.64 51.07
CA ARG A 86 6.15 18.64 51.07
C ARG A 86 4.86 19.33 51.51
N ASP A 87 3.82 19.25 50.69
CA ASP A 87 2.43 19.29 51.16
C ASP A 87 1.63 18.22 50.41
N GLU A 88 1.11 17.27 51.18
CA GLU A 88 0.22 16.20 50.75
C GLU A 88 -1.14 16.79 50.37
N LEU A 89 -1.38 16.97 49.07
CA LEU A 89 -2.71 17.18 48.52
C LEU A 89 -3.41 15.83 48.35
N VAL A 90 -4.26 15.50 49.32
CA VAL A 90 -5.26 14.43 49.20
C VAL A 90 -6.26 14.83 48.12
N VAL A 91 -6.05 14.35 46.90
CA VAL A 91 -7.01 14.47 45.80
C VAL A 91 -8.08 13.41 46.00
N SER A 92 -9.24 13.84 46.48
CA SER A 92 -10.48 13.04 46.43
C SER A 92 -10.81 12.74 44.97
N ILE A 93 -10.62 11.49 44.57
CA ILE A 93 -11.08 10.98 43.28
C ILE A 93 -12.60 10.78 43.38
N GLU A 94 -13.36 11.78 42.95
CA GLU A 94 -14.78 11.56 42.65
C GLU A 94 -14.90 10.62 41.45
N PRO A 95 -15.76 9.58 41.52
CA PRO A 95 -15.99 8.70 40.39
C PRO A 95 -16.71 9.48 39.29
N ARG A 96 -15.99 9.71 38.18
CA ARG A 96 -16.54 10.29 36.95
C ARG A 96 -17.76 9.46 36.52
N PRO A 97 -18.97 10.05 36.40
CA PRO A 97 -20.10 9.32 35.87
C PRO A 97 -19.82 8.96 34.41
N SER A 98 -19.99 7.69 34.08
CA SER A 98 -19.91 7.10 32.75
C SER A 98 -20.88 7.79 31.78
N SER A 99 -20.39 8.82 31.08
CA SER A 99 -21.15 9.69 30.17
C SER A 99 -21.07 9.29 28.69
N LEU A 100 -20.43 8.16 28.35
CA LEU A 100 -20.23 7.73 26.97
C LEU A 100 -21.56 7.51 26.20
N HIS A 101 -22.66 7.17 26.87
CA HIS A 101 -23.95 6.93 26.21
C HIS A 101 -24.76 8.18 25.83
N ASN A 102 -24.41 9.37 26.33
CA ASN A 102 -25.15 10.60 25.98
C ASN A 102 -24.53 11.37 24.80
N VAL A 103 -23.29 11.06 24.39
CA VAL A 103 -22.60 11.77 23.29
C VAL A 103 -23.12 11.35 21.91
N GLU A 104 -23.52 10.09 21.74
CA GLU A 104 -24.00 9.58 20.44
C GLU A 104 -25.27 10.29 19.92
N ARG A 105 -26.10 10.85 20.81
CA ARG A 105 -27.39 11.45 20.44
C ARG A 105 -27.28 12.81 19.75
N ASN A 106 -26.12 13.47 19.76
CA ASN A 106 -25.92 14.80 19.19
C ASN A 106 -25.01 14.83 17.94
N LEU A 107 -24.59 13.68 17.43
CA LEU A 107 -23.72 13.64 16.25
C LEU A 107 -24.51 13.92 14.96
N PRO A 108 -23.91 14.60 13.96
CA PRO A 108 -24.48 14.68 12.62
C PRO A 108 -24.82 13.30 12.05
N ALA A 109 -25.92 13.19 11.28
CA ALA A 109 -26.43 11.93 10.75
C ALA A 109 -25.37 11.11 9.99
N ARG A 110 -24.47 11.79 9.27
CA ARG A 110 -23.34 11.16 8.58
C ARG A 110 -22.37 10.44 9.52
N LEU A 111 -22.05 11.04 10.68
CA LEU A 111 -21.16 10.44 11.67
C LEU A 111 -21.84 9.29 12.42
N GLN A 112 -23.15 9.41 12.66
CA GLN A 112 -23.94 8.31 13.21
C GLN A 112 -23.92 7.09 12.26
N LEU A 113 -24.14 7.31 10.96
CA LEU A 113 -24.07 6.25 9.95
C LEU A 113 -22.66 5.64 9.85
N PHE A 114 -21.63 6.47 9.88
CA PHE A 114 -20.25 5.99 9.90
C PHE A 114 -20.01 5.05 11.10
N ASN A 115 -20.41 5.47 12.30
CA ASN A 115 -20.23 4.68 13.52
C ASN A 115 -21.03 3.38 13.49
N SER A 116 -22.27 3.39 12.96
CA SER A 116 -23.09 2.18 12.88
C SER A 116 -22.52 1.13 11.92
N ASN A 117 -21.85 1.56 10.85
CA ASN A 117 -21.34 0.67 9.82
C ASN A 117 -19.89 0.21 10.05
N LEU A 118 -19.19 0.83 11.00
CA LEU A 118 -17.78 0.54 11.29
C LEU A 118 -17.49 -0.97 11.52
N PRO A 119 -18.29 -1.73 12.30
CA PRO A 119 -18.06 -3.17 12.46
C PRO A 119 -18.20 -3.96 11.16
N VAL A 120 -19.21 -3.61 10.34
CA VAL A 120 -19.50 -4.30 9.07
C VAL A 120 -18.39 -4.04 8.06
N TRP A 121 -17.96 -2.78 7.94
CA TRP A 121 -16.86 -2.39 7.05
C TRP A 121 -15.51 -2.97 7.48
N GLY A 122 -15.23 -3.02 8.79
CA GLY A 122 -14.03 -3.67 9.31
C GLY A 122 -14.01 -5.17 9.02
N ALA A 123 -15.14 -5.86 9.17
CA ALA A 123 -15.28 -7.28 8.82
C ALA A 123 -15.11 -7.53 7.32
N TRP A 124 -15.72 -6.69 6.48
CA TRP A 124 -15.56 -6.72 5.03
C TRP A 124 -14.09 -6.56 4.63
N TYR A 125 -13.37 -5.60 5.22
CA TYR A 125 -11.97 -5.35 4.92
C TYR A 125 -11.09 -6.56 5.22
N ASN A 126 -11.27 -7.16 6.41
CA ASN A 126 -10.50 -8.34 6.81
C ASN A 126 -10.80 -9.55 5.92
N THR A 127 -12.07 -9.78 5.59
CA THR A 127 -12.48 -10.89 4.70
C THR A 127 -11.92 -10.70 3.29
N THR A 128 -12.00 -9.48 2.76
CA THR A 128 -11.43 -9.09 1.45
C THR A 128 -9.93 -9.32 1.43
N ARG A 129 -9.24 -8.88 2.48
CA ARG A 129 -7.79 -9.06 2.64
C ARG A 129 -7.41 -10.53 2.68
N ASP A 130 -8.03 -11.31 3.53
CA ASP A 130 -7.70 -12.73 3.69
C ASP A 130 -8.01 -13.50 2.40
N THR A 131 -9.08 -13.16 1.68
CA THR A 131 -9.41 -13.74 0.37
C THR A 131 -8.36 -13.37 -0.70
N LEU A 132 -7.98 -12.09 -0.78
CA LEU A 132 -6.98 -11.62 -1.74
C LEU A 132 -5.62 -12.26 -1.48
N LEU A 133 -5.15 -12.29 -0.24
CA LEU A 133 -3.85 -12.83 0.10
C LEU A 133 -3.79 -14.36 -0.03
N SER A 134 -4.92 -15.06 0.09
CA SER A 134 -4.97 -16.52 -0.07
C SER A 134 -5.18 -16.97 -1.52
N LYS A 135 -5.94 -16.21 -2.33
CA LYS A 135 -6.36 -16.64 -3.69
C LYS A 135 -5.87 -15.74 -4.82
N GLY A 136 -5.44 -14.51 -4.53
CA GLY A 136 -5.12 -13.52 -5.56
C GLY A 136 -3.77 -13.77 -6.25
N PHE A 137 -2.79 -14.30 -5.53
CA PHE A 137 -1.46 -14.49 -6.11
C PHE A 137 -1.38 -15.75 -6.98
N THR A 138 -1.20 -15.56 -8.28
CA THR A 138 -0.86 -16.62 -9.22
C THR A 138 0.39 -16.21 -10.01
N THR A 139 1.59 -16.52 -9.50
CA THR A 139 2.75 -16.62 -10.41
C THR A 139 2.77 -18.00 -11.02
N GLN A 140 2.84 -18.03 -12.34
CA GLN A 140 2.97 -19.27 -13.09
C GLN A 140 4.36 -19.31 -13.71
N GLU A 141 5.12 -20.34 -13.35
CA GLU A 141 6.43 -20.61 -13.94
C GLU A 141 6.24 -21.24 -15.31
N TYR A 142 5.99 -20.41 -16.32
CA TYR A 142 5.94 -20.86 -17.70
C TYR A 142 7.30 -20.77 -18.36
N SER A 143 7.70 -21.84 -19.07
CA SER A 143 8.85 -21.78 -19.96
C SER A 143 8.55 -20.84 -21.15
N SER A 144 9.58 -20.33 -21.82
CA SER A 144 9.38 -19.47 -22.99
C SER A 144 8.54 -20.16 -24.08
N GLN A 145 8.78 -21.46 -24.30
CA GLN A 145 8.04 -22.27 -25.27
C GLN A 145 6.55 -22.38 -24.91
N ILE A 146 6.23 -22.60 -23.63
CA ILE A 146 4.84 -22.65 -23.16
C ILE A 146 4.17 -21.28 -23.33
N LEU A 147 4.87 -20.19 -23.02
CA LEU A 147 4.33 -18.84 -23.25
C LEU A 147 4.03 -18.61 -24.73
N ASP A 148 4.92 -19.01 -25.63
CA ASP A 148 4.72 -18.85 -27.07
C ASP A 148 3.51 -19.66 -27.56
N LEU A 149 3.30 -20.88 -27.03
CA LEU A 149 2.10 -21.68 -27.26
C LEU A 149 0.83 -21.00 -26.72
N LEU A 150 0.84 -20.49 -25.48
CA LEU A 150 -0.31 -19.81 -24.89
C LEU A 150 -0.71 -18.59 -25.71
N LEU A 151 0.26 -17.79 -26.17
CA LEU A 151 0.01 -16.65 -27.05
C LEU A 151 -0.61 -17.09 -28.39
N TYR A 152 -0.15 -18.21 -28.95
CA TYR A 152 -0.73 -18.79 -30.15
C TYR A 152 -2.19 -19.21 -29.93
N HIS A 153 -2.49 -19.91 -28.84
CA HIS A 153 -3.87 -20.32 -28.56
C HIS A 153 -4.78 -19.15 -28.22
N ILE A 154 -4.29 -18.12 -27.51
CA ILE A 154 -5.03 -16.84 -27.32
C ILE A 154 -5.35 -16.23 -28.69
N LYS A 155 -4.37 -16.17 -29.60
CA LYS A 155 -4.59 -15.68 -30.96
C LYS A 155 -5.66 -16.49 -31.69
N VAL A 156 -5.58 -17.82 -31.67
CA VAL A 156 -6.56 -18.70 -32.33
C VAL A 156 -7.95 -18.49 -31.75
N TYR A 157 -8.09 -18.44 -30.42
CA TYR A 157 -9.35 -18.18 -29.73
C TYR A 157 -9.96 -16.84 -30.14
N LEU A 158 -9.16 -15.76 -30.18
CA LEU A 158 -9.64 -14.44 -30.58
C LEU A 158 -10.12 -14.39 -32.04
N HIS A 159 -9.50 -15.14 -32.95
CA HIS A 159 -9.94 -15.22 -34.37
C HIS A 159 -11.13 -16.15 -34.59
N GLY A 160 -11.31 -17.16 -33.72
CA GLY A 160 -12.44 -18.09 -33.78
C GLY A 160 -13.73 -17.56 -33.11
N SER A 161 -13.63 -16.53 -32.27
CA SER A 161 -14.76 -15.89 -31.61
C SER A 161 -15.67 -15.16 -32.61
N ALA A 162 -16.98 -15.45 -32.57
CA ALA A 162 -18.00 -14.75 -33.36
C ALA A 162 -18.29 -13.31 -32.87
N GLU A 163 -17.81 -12.94 -31.68
CA GLU A 163 -18.02 -11.60 -31.13
C GLU A 163 -17.21 -10.53 -31.88
N PRO A 164 -17.75 -9.30 -32.03
CA PRO A 164 -17.07 -8.23 -32.73
C PRO A 164 -15.74 -7.87 -32.06
N MET A 165 -14.66 -7.86 -32.85
CA MET A 165 -13.32 -7.45 -32.40
C MET A 165 -13.31 -5.96 -32.06
N THR A 166 -13.55 -5.64 -30.79
CA THR A 166 -13.50 -4.29 -30.26
C THR A 166 -12.63 -4.21 -29.02
N GLY A 167 -12.13 -3.00 -28.70
CA GLY A 167 -11.31 -2.74 -27.52
C GLY A 167 -10.04 -3.60 -27.44
N ILE A 168 -9.83 -4.22 -26.27
CA ILE A 168 -8.64 -5.02 -25.97
C ILE A 168 -8.46 -6.21 -26.90
N ARG A 169 -9.55 -6.83 -27.37
CA ARG A 169 -9.46 -7.99 -28.27
C ARG A 169 -8.86 -7.63 -29.62
N ALA A 170 -9.30 -6.50 -30.19
CA ALA A 170 -8.73 -5.96 -31.42
C ALA A 170 -7.25 -5.60 -31.23
N HIS A 171 -6.91 -4.99 -30.09
CA HIS A 171 -5.53 -4.65 -29.75
C HIS A 171 -4.63 -5.88 -29.61
N LEU A 172 -5.08 -6.91 -28.88
CA LEU A 172 -4.38 -8.19 -28.74
C LEU A 172 -4.19 -8.88 -30.10
N CYS A 173 -5.22 -8.92 -30.95
CA CYS A 173 -5.08 -9.46 -32.30
C CYS A 173 -4.04 -8.71 -33.13
N ASN A 174 -3.97 -7.38 -33.00
CA ASN A 174 -2.95 -6.59 -33.68
C ASN A 174 -1.54 -6.91 -33.16
N LEU A 175 -1.35 -7.01 -31.84
CA LEU A 175 -0.07 -7.39 -31.23
C LEU A 175 0.37 -8.81 -31.62
N LEU A 176 -0.58 -9.74 -31.74
CA LEU A 176 -0.32 -11.16 -32.02
C LEU A 176 -0.36 -11.50 -33.52
N LYS A 177 -0.66 -10.55 -34.40
CA LYS A 177 -0.86 -10.79 -35.84
C LYS A 177 0.28 -11.57 -36.49
N ASN A 178 1.51 -11.19 -36.15
CA ASN A 178 2.73 -11.78 -36.69
C ASN A 178 3.34 -12.86 -35.77
N HIS A 179 2.74 -13.14 -34.61
CA HIS A 179 3.20 -14.20 -33.72
C HIS A 179 3.02 -15.56 -34.38
N LYS A 180 4.11 -16.34 -34.39
CA LYS A 180 4.19 -17.69 -34.94
C LYS A 180 4.92 -18.57 -33.94
N VAL A 181 4.53 -19.84 -33.90
CA VAL A 181 5.16 -20.88 -33.08
C VAL A 181 5.72 -21.92 -34.03
N GLU A 182 6.82 -22.57 -33.63
CA GLU A 182 7.44 -23.65 -34.41
C GLU A 182 6.47 -24.82 -34.60
N ASP A 183 6.37 -25.33 -35.83
CA ASP A 183 5.41 -26.38 -36.19
C ASP A 183 5.62 -27.67 -35.40
N ASP A 184 6.86 -27.96 -35.01
CA ASP A 184 7.18 -29.15 -34.22
C ASP A 184 6.60 -29.02 -32.80
N LEU A 185 6.67 -27.83 -32.20
CA LEU A 185 6.10 -27.56 -30.89
C LEU A 185 4.56 -27.67 -30.90
N LEU A 186 3.91 -27.28 -32.00
CA LEU A 186 2.45 -27.42 -32.18
C LEU A 186 2.00 -28.87 -32.35
N LYS A 187 2.81 -29.70 -33.01
CA LYS A 187 2.51 -31.14 -33.16
C LYS A 187 2.67 -31.88 -31.84
N GLU A 188 3.66 -31.50 -31.05
CA GLU A 188 3.92 -32.09 -29.74
C GLU A 188 2.86 -31.69 -28.69
N ASN A 189 2.19 -30.55 -28.87
CA ASN A 189 1.24 -30.01 -27.90
C ASN A 189 -0.15 -29.78 -28.51
N THR A 190 -1.04 -30.77 -28.39
CA THR A 190 -2.44 -30.69 -28.85
C THR A 190 -3.35 -30.02 -27.81
N TRP A 191 -2.90 -28.93 -27.20
CA TRP A 191 -3.67 -28.27 -26.15
C TRP A 191 -4.85 -27.50 -26.73
N VAL A 192 -5.97 -27.54 -26.01
CA VAL A 192 -7.11 -26.66 -26.25
C VAL A 192 -7.25 -25.82 -25.00
N ILE A 193 -7.21 -24.50 -25.17
CA ILE A 193 -7.48 -23.60 -24.06
C ILE A 193 -8.98 -23.67 -23.75
N ASP A 194 -9.31 -23.93 -22.48
CA ASP A 194 -10.68 -23.91 -22.00
C ASP A 194 -11.20 -22.47 -21.82
N GLU A 195 -12.52 -22.31 -21.86
CA GLU A 195 -13.16 -21.01 -21.64
C GLU A 195 -12.95 -20.51 -20.20
N GLU A 196 -12.83 -21.45 -19.26
CA GLU A 196 -12.63 -21.18 -17.83
C GLU A 196 -11.30 -20.49 -17.53
N TRP A 197 -10.25 -20.72 -18.34
CA TRP A 197 -8.96 -20.08 -18.23
C TRP A 197 -8.86 -18.82 -19.09
N ILE A 198 -9.37 -18.85 -20.33
CA ILE A 198 -9.17 -17.73 -21.28
C ILE A 198 -9.96 -16.49 -20.89
N ILE A 199 -11.19 -16.65 -20.37
CA ILE A 199 -12.05 -15.51 -20.04
C ILE A 199 -11.44 -14.69 -18.88
N PRO A 200 -11.05 -15.29 -17.74
CA PRO A 200 -10.34 -14.57 -16.69
C PRO A 200 -9.01 -13.98 -17.18
N THR A 201 -8.28 -14.71 -18.04
CA THR A 201 -7.00 -14.25 -18.58
C THR A 201 -7.17 -12.99 -19.45
N LEU A 202 -8.18 -12.94 -20.31
CA LEU A 202 -8.49 -11.76 -21.11
C LEU A 202 -8.92 -10.58 -20.24
N SER A 203 -9.68 -10.83 -19.16
CA SER A 203 -10.04 -9.80 -18.18
C SER A 203 -8.81 -9.19 -17.48
N ARG A 204 -7.83 -10.04 -17.12
CA ARG A 204 -6.54 -9.62 -16.55
C ARG A 204 -5.69 -8.84 -17.57
N LEU A 205 -5.69 -9.26 -18.83
CA LEU A 205 -4.99 -8.54 -19.91
C LEU A 205 -5.60 -7.15 -20.15
N ASP A 206 -6.90 -7.01 -19.96
CA ASP A 206 -7.63 -5.73 -20.07
C ASP A 206 -7.43 -4.81 -18.85
N SER A 207 -6.81 -5.28 -17.76
CA SER A 207 -6.53 -4.47 -16.57
C SER A 207 -5.14 -3.82 -16.60
N VAL A 208 -4.34 -4.14 -17.62
CA VAL A 208 -2.94 -3.73 -17.76
C VAL A 208 -2.73 -3.07 -19.12
N ARG A 209 -1.91 -2.02 -19.16
CA ARG A 209 -1.54 -1.39 -20.43
C ARG A 209 -0.56 -2.28 -21.22
N LEU A 210 -1.03 -2.85 -22.33
CA LEU A 210 -0.23 -3.71 -23.21
C LEU A 210 0.35 -2.90 -24.38
N ARG A 211 1.67 -2.87 -24.53
CA ARG A 211 2.37 -2.20 -25.64
C ARG A 211 3.00 -3.19 -26.61
N ASP A 212 3.43 -4.33 -26.09
CA ASP A 212 4.12 -5.38 -26.85
C ASP A 212 3.77 -6.79 -26.36
N ILE A 213 4.31 -7.81 -27.05
CA ILE A 213 4.15 -9.23 -26.67
C ILE A 213 4.77 -9.51 -25.29
N GLY A 214 5.84 -8.79 -24.93
CA GLY A 214 6.49 -8.91 -23.63
C GLY A 214 5.57 -8.51 -22.47
N ASP A 215 4.74 -7.47 -22.65
CA ASP A 215 3.71 -7.09 -21.68
C ASP A 215 2.66 -8.21 -21.51
N ILE A 216 2.27 -8.88 -22.59
CA ILE A 216 1.34 -10.03 -22.53
C ILE A 216 1.98 -11.17 -21.75
N LYS A 217 3.21 -11.57 -22.09
CA LYS A 217 3.96 -12.63 -21.38
C LYS A 217 4.11 -12.32 -19.88
N ARG A 218 4.40 -11.07 -19.52
CA ARG A 218 4.48 -10.61 -18.12
C ARG A 218 3.13 -10.71 -17.41
N CYS A 219 2.05 -10.30 -18.08
CA CYS A 219 0.70 -10.45 -17.52
C CYS A 219 0.33 -11.93 -17.30
N LEU A 220 0.71 -12.82 -18.22
CA LEU A 220 0.47 -14.27 -18.09
C LEU A 220 1.25 -14.90 -16.94
N THR A 221 2.54 -14.59 -16.82
CA THR A 221 3.42 -15.11 -15.76
C THR A 221 3.15 -14.48 -14.39
N GLY A 222 2.61 -13.25 -14.38
CA GLY A 222 2.45 -12.45 -13.17
C GLY A 222 3.75 -11.83 -12.66
N ASP A 223 4.83 -11.84 -13.44
CA ASP A 223 6.12 -11.26 -13.03
C ASP A 223 6.29 -9.82 -13.53
N TYR A 224 6.31 -8.89 -12.58
CA TYR A 224 6.43 -7.44 -12.82
C TYR A 224 7.72 -6.83 -12.27
N ARG A 225 8.71 -7.63 -11.83
CA ARG A 225 9.95 -7.15 -11.18
C ARG A 225 10.65 -6.03 -11.95
N ASP A 226 10.76 -6.18 -13.27
CA ASP A 226 11.49 -5.23 -14.15
C ASP A 226 10.70 -3.94 -14.45
N LYS A 227 9.46 -3.82 -13.98
CA LYS A 227 8.60 -2.64 -14.19
C LYS A 227 8.48 -1.75 -12.96
N ARG A 228 9.23 -2.02 -11.89
CA ARG A 228 9.19 -1.23 -10.66
C ARG A 228 9.47 0.26 -10.93
N PRO A 229 8.51 1.17 -10.72
CA PRO A 229 8.73 2.60 -10.86
C PRO A 229 9.70 3.13 -9.80
N ARG A 230 10.55 4.10 -10.16
CA ARG A 230 11.63 4.58 -9.28
C ARG A 230 11.35 5.93 -8.63
N ASN A 231 10.42 6.71 -9.18
CA ASN A 231 10.13 8.06 -8.70
C ASN A 231 8.63 8.38 -8.78
N TYR A 232 8.24 9.52 -8.20
CA TYR A 232 6.85 9.97 -8.14
C TYR A 232 6.16 10.03 -9.51
N GLN A 233 6.84 10.58 -10.52
CA GLN A 233 6.24 10.71 -11.85
C GLN A 233 6.00 9.34 -12.49
N GLN A 234 6.98 8.44 -12.42
CA GLN A 234 6.84 7.09 -12.95
C GLN A 234 5.73 6.31 -12.22
N TRP A 235 5.64 6.43 -10.89
CA TRP A 235 4.52 5.86 -10.13
C TRP A 235 3.18 6.44 -10.55
N THR A 236 3.11 7.76 -10.75
CA THR A 236 1.89 8.45 -11.19
C THR A 236 1.41 7.93 -12.54
N GLU A 237 2.31 7.86 -13.53
CA GLU A 237 1.99 7.36 -14.87
C GLU A 237 1.61 5.88 -14.83
N PHE A 238 2.38 5.07 -14.09
CA PHE A 238 2.12 3.65 -13.95
C PHE A 238 0.74 3.37 -13.34
N MET A 239 0.39 4.03 -12.24
CA MET A 239 -0.90 3.82 -11.58
C MET A 239 -2.09 4.32 -12.40
N LYS A 240 -1.91 5.36 -13.22
CA LYS A 240 -2.98 5.85 -14.12
C LYS A 240 -3.31 4.86 -15.22
N ASP A 241 -2.29 4.13 -15.68
CA ASP A 241 -2.37 3.24 -16.82
C ASP A 241 -2.70 1.78 -16.45
N ASN A 242 -2.62 1.41 -15.17
CA ASN A 242 -2.74 0.01 -14.75
C ASN A 242 -3.59 -0.10 -13.48
N GLU A 243 -4.54 -1.04 -13.48
CA GLU A 243 -5.19 -1.47 -12.23
C GLU A 243 -4.20 -2.26 -11.36
N PRO A 244 -4.27 -2.12 -10.02
CA PRO A 244 -3.46 -2.95 -9.14
C PRO A 244 -3.90 -4.41 -9.20
N THR A 245 -2.94 -5.32 -9.08
CA THR A 245 -3.16 -6.77 -9.03
C THR A 245 -2.32 -7.41 -7.94
N ALA A 246 -2.73 -8.58 -7.46
CA ALA A 246 -1.98 -9.32 -6.46
C ALA A 246 -0.59 -9.73 -6.98
N SER A 247 -0.48 -10.05 -8.28
CA SER A 247 0.80 -10.33 -8.94
C SER A 247 1.77 -9.14 -8.86
N MET A 248 1.31 -7.90 -9.09
CA MET A 248 2.14 -6.70 -8.94
C MET A 248 2.60 -6.53 -7.48
N PHE A 249 1.71 -6.70 -6.52
CA PHE A 249 2.03 -6.57 -5.08
C PHE A 249 2.92 -7.68 -4.52
N SER A 250 3.05 -8.79 -5.23
CA SER A 250 3.85 -9.92 -4.79
C SER A 250 5.20 -10.00 -5.50
N THR A 251 5.32 -9.41 -6.70
CA THR A 251 6.54 -9.48 -7.52
C THR A 251 7.27 -8.14 -7.66
N MET A 252 6.54 -7.02 -7.60
CA MET A 252 7.09 -5.68 -7.90
C MET A 252 6.99 -4.70 -6.73
N VAL A 253 5.86 -4.65 -6.04
CA VAL A 253 5.59 -3.68 -4.97
C VAL A 253 5.98 -4.30 -3.63
N GLY A 254 7.14 -3.91 -3.10
CA GLY A 254 7.56 -4.29 -1.76
C GLY A 254 6.92 -3.42 -0.68
N ILE A 255 7.18 -3.75 0.60
CA ILE A 255 6.67 -2.98 1.74
C ILE A 255 7.13 -1.51 1.71
N ASP A 256 8.37 -1.26 1.31
CA ASP A 256 8.90 0.10 1.18
C ASP A 256 8.16 0.89 0.09
N ASP A 257 7.78 0.21 -1.00
CA ASP A 257 7.01 0.83 -2.07
C ASP A 257 5.59 1.16 -1.59
N ILE A 258 4.96 0.30 -0.78
CA ILE A 258 3.64 0.59 -0.18
C ILE A 258 3.72 1.90 0.62
N TRP A 259 4.77 2.11 1.41
CA TRP A 259 4.95 3.36 2.16
C TRP A 259 5.18 4.58 1.27
N ILE A 260 5.94 4.42 0.19
CA ILE A 260 6.10 5.47 -0.83
C ILE A 260 4.75 5.84 -1.46
N ILE A 261 3.95 4.83 -1.83
CA ILE A 261 2.62 5.01 -2.41
C ILE A 261 1.70 5.72 -1.40
N LEU A 262 1.65 5.27 -0.15
CA LEU A 262 0.84 5.91 0.89
C LEU A 262 1.27 7.36 1.16
N LYS A 263 2.57 7.66 1.09
CA LYS A 263 3.07 9.05 1.17
C LYS A 263 2.56 9.89 0.01
N PHE A 264 2.62 9.38 -1.23
CA PHE A 264 2.09 10.07 -2.41
C PHE A 264 0.58 10.26 -2.34
N MET A 265 -0.15 9.24 -1.89
CA MET A 265 -1.59 9.27 -1.62
C MET A 265 -1.93 10.38 -0.63
N LYS A 266 -1.22 10.42 0.51
CA LYS A 266 -1.40 11.44 1.54
C LYS A 266 -1.17 12.83 0.98
N VAL A 267 -0.13 13.07 0.17
CA VAL A 267 0.21 14.44 -0.27
C VAL A 267 -0.82 14.98 -1.27
N ASN A 268 -1.05 14.27 -2.38
CA ASN A 268 -1.79 14.81 -3.53
C ASN A 268 -3.05 14.03 -3.88
N TRP A 269 -2.99 12.70 -3.91
CA TRP A 269 -4.06 11.92 -4.56
C TRP A 269 -5.32 11.76 -3.71
N ILE A 270 -5.23 11.73 -2.38
CA ILE A 270 -6.42 11.57 -1.54
C ILE A 270 -7.42 12.73 -1.71
N LYS A 271 -6.93 13.94 -1.97
CA LYS A 271 -7.79 15.10 -2.28
C LYS A 271 -8.46 14.94 -3.65
N GLN A 272 -7.74 14.38 -4.62
CA GLN A 272 -8.27 14.13 -5.96
C GLN A 272 -9.35 13.05 -5.93
N ILE A 273 -9.08 11.95 -5.22
CA ILE A 273 -10.04 10.88 -4.94
C ILE A 273 -11.29 11.47 -4.28
N ALA A 274 -11.14 12.28 -3.22
CA ALA A 274 -12.29 12.86 -2.51
C ALA A 274 -13.12 13.84 -3.36
N LYS A 275 -12.51 14.59 -4.28
CA LYS A 275 -13.20 15.62 -5.08
C LYS A 275 -13.90 15.07 -6.31
N ASP A 276 -13.30 14.11 -7.00
CA ASP A 276 -13.79 13.64 -8.29
C ASP A 276 -13.54 12.14 -8.44
N MET A 277 -14.39 11.34 -7.80
CA MET A 277 -14.42 9.89 -7.99
C MET A 277 -14.97 9.45 -9.35
N SER A 278 -15.54 10.36 -10.15
CA SER A 278 -16.07 9.98 -11.47
C SER A 278 -14.96 9.77 -12.49
N SER A 279 -13.85 10.52 -12.36
CA SER A 279 -12.72 10.38 -13.26
C SER A 279 -12.11 8.98 -13.20
N HIS A 280 -11.71 8.46 -14.37
CA HIS A 280 -10.97 7.20 -14.45
C HIS A 280 -9.75 7.19 -13.53
N THR A 281 -8.97 8.28 -13.57
CA THR A 281 -7.76 8.43 -12.74
C THR A 281 -8.04 8.27 -11.25
N SER A 282 -9.06 8.94 -10.70
CA SER A 282 -9.38 8.82 -9.27
C SER A 282 -9.82 7.41 -8.90
N ARG A 283 -10.56 6.73 -9.77
CA ARG A 283 -10.99 5.34 -9.56
C ARG A 283 -9.80 4.40 -9.51
N THR A 284 -8.84 4.54 -10.44
CA THR A 284 -7.62 3.73 -10.42
C THR A 284 -6.77 4.04 -9.18
N LEU A 285 -6.60 5.31 -8.80
CA LEU A 285 -5.87 5.69 -7.59
C LEU A 285 -6.55 5.17 -6.31
N ALA A 286 -7.89 5.15 -6.26
CA ALA A 286 -8.65 4.55 -5.17
C ALA A 286 -8.39 3.04 -5.05
N MET A 287 -8.35 2.31 -6.17
CA MET A 287 -7.98 0.89 -6.18
C MET A 287 -6.55 0.68 -5.67
N TRP A 288 -5.59 1.50 -6.13
CA TRP A 288 -4.21 1.42 -5.66
C TRP A 288 -4.10 1.65 -4.16
N LEU A 289 -4.83 2.64 -3.63
CA LEU A 289 -4.90 2.88 -2.20
C LEU A 289 -5.51 1.67 -1.45
N LEU A 290 -6.60 1.09 -1.96
CA LEU A 290 -7.20 -0.10 -1.35
C LEU A 290 -6.19 -1.25 -1.30
N TYR A 291 -5.51 -1.57 -2.40
CA TYR A 291 -4.49 -2.63 -2.41
C TYR A 291 -3.33 -2.32 -1.48
N SER A 292 -2.84 -1.07 -1.46
CA SER A 292 -1.81 -0.65 -0.51
C SER A 292 -2.22 -0.91 0.93
N LEU A 293 -3.47 -0.65 1.31
CA LEU A 293 -3.98 -0.96 2.64
C LEU A 293 -4.05 -2.48 2.87
N LEU A 294 -4.65 -3.25 1.95
CA LEU A 294 -4.83 -4.69 2.08
C LEU A 294 -3.50 -5.45 2.26
N TYR A 295 -2.42 -4.97 1.64
CA TYR A 295 -1.07 -5.54 1.73
C TYR A 295 -0.23 -5.05 2.92
N LEU A 296 -0.72 -4.10 3.74
CA LEU A 296 -0.02 -3.72 4.96
C LEU A 296 0.09 -4.91 5.92
N PRO A 297 1.25 -5.19 6.53
CA PRO A 297 1.39 -6.23 7.55
C PRO A 297 0.38 -6.07 8.70
N LYS A 298 -0.09 -7.19 9.29
CA LYS A 298 -1.00 -7.16 10.44
C LYS A 298 -0.36 -6.44 11.65
N ASN A 299 0.95 -6.62 11.82
CA ASN A 299 1.73 -5.98 12.87
C ASN A 299 2.66 -4.95 12.25
N LEU A 300 2.51 -3.69 12.64
CA LEU A 300 3.33 -2.58 12.18
C LEU A 300 4.17 -2.02 13.34
N PRO A 301 5.38 -1.53 13.08
CA PRO A 301 6.14 -0.78 14.07
C PRO A 301 5.44 0.55 14.41
N ALA A 302 5.76 1.12 15.56
CA ALA A 302 5.11 2.35 16.04
C ALA A 302 5.26 3.55 15.07
N SER A 303 6.40 3.64 14.36
CA SER A 303 6.64 4.66 13.33
C SER A 303 5.62 4.60 12.19
N ASP A 304 5.29 3.39 11.78
CA ASP A 304 4.42 3.10 10.65
C ASP A 304 2.96 3.31 11.04
N ILE A 305 2.60 2.89 12.25
CA ILE A 305 1.29 3.20 12.87
C ILE A 305 1.10 4.71 12.94
N SER A 306 2.12 5.48 13.37
CA SER A 306 2.05 6.94 13.41
C SER A 306 1.82 7.53 12.02
N THR A 307 2.47 6.97 10.99
CA THR A 307 2.31 7.42 9.60
C THR A 307 0.89 7.19 9.08
N ILE A 308 0.32 6.00 9.34
CA ILE A 308 -1.08 5.67 9.01
C ILE A 308 -2.04 6.57 9.78
N ARG A 309 -1.79 6.80 11.07
CA ARG A 309 -2.60 7.68 11.91
C ARG A 309 -2.64 9.09 11.34
N ASP A 310 -1.50 9.65 10.95
CA ASP A 310 -1.45 11.00 10.37
C ASP A 310 -2.11 11.08 8.99
N PHE A 311 -2.01 10.01 8.19
CA PHE A 311 -2.77 9.93 6.95
C PHE A 311 -4.28 9.88 7.22
N SER A 312 -4.70 9.12 8.23
CA SER A 312 -6.10 8.99 8.63
C SER A 312 -6.66 10.28 9.22
N LYS A 313 -5.88 11.05 9.98
CA LYS A 313 -6.25 12.41 10.41
C LYS A 313 -6.53 13.32 9.21
N LYS A 314 -5.72 13.23 8.14
CA LYS A 314 -5.97 13.98 6.90
C LYS A 314 -7.26 13.51 6.22
N CYS A 315 -7.52 12.21 6.18
CA CYS A 315 -8.78 11.65 5.64
C CYS A 315 -9.98 12.10 6.46
N ARG A 316 -9.89 12.09 7.80
CA ARG A 316 -10.92 12.59 8.72
C ARG A 316 -11.21 14.06 8.48
N LYS A 317 -10.18 14.90 8.32
CA LYS A 317 -10.36 16.32 7.99
C LYS A 317 -11.09 16.52 6.65
N LEU A 318 -10.74 15.74 5.63
CA LEU A 318 -11.43 15.79 4.33
C LEU A 318 -12.85 15.23 4.42
N TYR A 319 -13.08 14.24 5.27
CA TYR A 319 -14.39 13.66 5.48
C TYR A 319 -15.36 14.66 6.11
N LEU A 320 -14.87 15.48 7.04
CA LEU A 320 -15.63 16.55 7.69
C LEU A 320 -15.76 17.81 6.83
N ASP A 321 -14.98 17.95 5.76
CA ASP A 321 -15.02 19.11 4.88
C ASP A 321 -16.33 19.12 4.05
N LYS A 322 -17.11 20.19 4.18
CA LYS A 322 -18.39 20.39 3.47
C LYS A 322 -18.25 20.35 1.94
N GLN A 323 -17.06 20.65 1.41
CA GLN A 323 -16.82 20.64 -0.04
C GLN A 323 -16.64 19.23 -0.62
N VAL A 324 -16.42 18.22 0.22
CA VAL A 324 -16.35 16.84 -0.23
C VAL A 324 -17.78 16.33 -0.36
N PRO A 325 -18.24 15.98 -1.57
CA PRO A 325 -19.60 15.50 -1.74
C PRO A 325 -19.83 14.28 -0.83
N THR A 326 -21.04 14.11 -0.33
CA THR A 326 -21.34 12.96 0.53
C THR A 326 -22.03 11.87 -0.28
N ALA A 327 -21.87 10.61 0.14
CA ALA A 327 -22.62 9.49 -0.44
C ALA A 327 -24.15 9.69 -0.36
N HIS A 328 -24.64 10.57 0.52
CA HIS A 328 -26.06 10.89 0.63
C HIS A 328 -26.53 11.90 -0.42
N SER A 329 -25.62 12.76 -0.89
CA SER A 329 -25.88 13.76 -1.94
C SER A 329 -25.79 13.13 -3.34
N ASN A 330 -24.95 12.10 -3.50
CA ASN A 330 -24.83 11.36 -4.75
C ASN A 330 -24.20 9.96 -4.50
N PRO A 331 -25.01 8.93 -4.18
CA PRO A 331 -24.50 7.62 -3.77
C PRO A 331 -23.64 6.96 -4.86
N SER A 332 -23.89 7.24 -6.14
CA SER A 332 -23.15 6.65 -7.25
C SER A 332 -21.69 7.08 -7.36
N ILE A 333 -21.31 8.21 -6.73
CA ILE A 333 -19.98 8.81 -6.89
C ILE A 333 -18.98 8.20 -5.90
N PHE A 334 -19.40 7.71 -4.73
CA PHE A 334 -18.48 7.24 -3.69
C PHE A 334 -18.30 5.73 -3.60
N HIS A 335 -18.86 4.97 -4.53
CA HIS A 335 -18.66 3.52 -4.57
C HIS A 335 -17.16 3.20 -4.61
N THR A 336 -16.69 2.42 -3.64
CA THR A 336 -15.38 1.78 -3.73
C THR A 336 -15.42 0.86 -4.95
N GLN A 337 -14.91 1.34 -6.07
CA GLN A 337 -14.84 0.54 -7.28
C GLN A 337 -13.75 -0.51 -7.09
N LEU A 338 -14.17 -1.77 -7.07
CA LEU A 338 -13.25 -2.90 -7.01
C LEU A 338 -12.57 -3.11 -8.36
N SER A 339 -11.30 -3.52 -8.31
CA SER A 339 -10.54 -3.96 -9.49
C SER A 339 -11.21 -5.17 -10.14
N LYS A 340 -10.89 -5.42 -11.41
CA LYS A 340 -11.38 -6.62 -12.11
C LYS A 340 -10.95 -7.91 -11.41
N GLU A 341 -9.76 -7.94 -10.82
CA GLU A 341 -9.24 -9.08 -10.06
C GLU A 341 -10.09 -9.36 -8.81
N LEU A 342 -10.38 -8.35 -7.98
CA LEU A 342 -11.22 -8.54 -6.78
C LEU A 342 -12.62 -9.05 -7.15
N LYS A 343 -13.21 -8.51 -8.21
CA LYS A 343 -14.50 -9.00 -8.73
C LYS A 343 -14.41 -10.45 -9.22
N GLY A 344 -13.32 -10.80 -9.91
CA GLY A 344 -13.03 -12.16 -10.36
C GLY A 344 -12.86 -13.16 -9.20
N LEU A 345 -12.42 -12.71 -8.04
CA LEU A 345 -12.36 -13.50 -6.81
C LEU A 345 -13.71 -13.63 -6.09
N GLY A 346 -14.79 -13.07 -6.66
CA GLY A 346 -16.12 -13.06 -6.07
C GLY A 346 -16.29 -12.05 -4.93
N ILE A 347 -15.36 -11.10 -4.78
CA ILE A 347 -15.44 -10.07 -3.75
C ILE A 347 -16.40 -8.97 -4.24
N THR A 348 -17.43 -8.70 -3.45
CA THR A 348 -18.41 -7.65 -3.70
C THR A 348 -18.08 -6.38 -2.90
N SER A 349 -18.59 -5.24 -3.35
CA SER A 349 -18.51 -3.99 -2.57
C SER A 349 -19.17 -4.17 -1.19
N PRO A 350 -18.71 -3.44 -0.17
CA PRO A 350 -19.35 -3.46 1.14
C PRO A 350 -20.79 -2.93 1.05
N ASP A 351 -21.70 -3.51 1.84
CA ASP A 351 -23.07 -3.03 2.02
C ASP A 351 -23.26 -2.67 3.51
N PRO A 352 -23.51 -1.39 3.85
CA PRO A 352 -23.66 -0.26 2.95
C PRO A 352 -22.35 0.18 2.30
N ASP A 353 -22.46 0.93 1.20
CA ASP A 353 -21.31 1.44 0.48
C ASP A 353 -20.39 2.32 1.35
N MET A 354 -19.10 2.23 1.05
CA MET A 354 -18.04 2.91 1.79
C MET A 354 -17.16 3.70 0.81
N SER A 355 -16.76 4.91 1.21
CA SER A 355 -15.77 5.72 0.51
C SER A 355 -14.34 5.37 0.90
N MET A 356 -13.36 5.72 0.06
CA MET A 356 -11.95 5.50 0.40
C MET A 356 -11.45 6.32 1.60
N LEU A 357 -12.09 7.45 1.93
CA LEU A 357 -11.77 8.20 3.14
C LEU A 357 -12.14 7.40 4.38
N GLU A 358 -13.34 6.83 4.37
CA GLU A 358 -13.86 5.98 5.45
C GLU A 358 -13.01 4.72 5.59
N MET A 359 -12.66 4.08 4.47
CA MET A 359 -11.77 2.93 4.44
C MET A 359 -10.46 3.18 5.19
N VAL A 360 -9.77 4.29 4.91
CA VAL A 360 -8.50 4.62 5.59
C VAL A 360 -8.70 4.81 7.09
N ILE A 361 -9.78 5.49 7.49
CA ILE A 361 -10.10 5.72 8.92
C ILE A 361 -10.42 4.39 9.62
N ILE A 362 -11.16 3.49 8.97
CA ILE A 362 -11.54 2.17 9.52
C ILE A 362 -10.32 1.28 9.65
N VAL A 363 -9.44 1.25 8.65
CA VAL A 363 -8.19 0.47 8.74
C VAL A 363 -7.34 0.97 9.91
N ALA A 364 -7.14 2.28 10.06
CA ALA A 364 -6.36 2.80 11.17
C ALA A 364 -6.98 2.52 12.55
N SER A 365 -8.29 2.70 12.68
CA SER A 365 -9.00 2.52 13.96
C SER A 365 -9.20 1.06 14.33
N SER A 366 -9.76 0.28 13.42
CA SER A 366 -10.22 -1.10 13.67
C SER A 366 -9.12 -2.13 13.48
N VAL A 367 -8.19 -1.92 12.54
CA VAL A 367 -7.10 -2.89 12.26
C VAL A 367 -5.85 -2.55 13.07
N PHE A 368 -5.49 -1.26 13.19
CA PHE A 368 -4.30 -0.80 13.90
C PHE A 368 -4.59 -0.14 15.26
N GLY A 369 -5.81 -0.27 15.76
CA GLY A 369 -6.19 0.09 17.13
C GLY A 369 -6.22 1.59 17.44
N GLN A 370 -6.18 2.48 16.44
CA GLN A 370 -6.24 3.93 16.64
C GLN A 370 -7.69 4.41 16.87
N GLN A 371 -8.29 3.97 17.98
CA GLN A 371 -9.70 4.21 18.31
C GLN A 371 -10.03 5.71 18.50
N ASP A 372 -9.03 6.53 18.82
CA ASP A 372 -9.20 7.99 18.94
C ASP A 372 -9.64 8.66 17.62
N LEU A 373 -9.40 8.02 16.47
CA LEU A 373 -9.76 8.57 15.17
C LEU A 373 -11.27 8.52 14.89
N VAL A 374 -12.01 7.69 15.62
CA VAL A 374 -13.46 7.53 15.48
C VAL A 374 -14.23 8.14 16.65
N LEU A 375 -13.50 8.76 17.59
CA LEU A 375 -14.08 9.63 18.60
C LEU A 375 -14.31 11.01 17.99
N TRP A 376 -15.59 11.39 17.88
CA TRP A 376 -16.03 12.65 17.28
C TRP A 376 -16.16 13.79 18.29
N ASP A 377 -15.49 13.68 19.44
CA ASP A 377 -15.51 14.69 20.48
C ASP A 377 -15.02 16.04 19.94
N GLY A 378 -15.81 17.10 20.14
CA GLY A 378 -15.48 18.47 19.72
C GLY A 378 -15.73 18.79 18.24
N VAL A 379 -16.47 17.95 17.51
CA VAL A 379 -17.01 18.35 16.19
C VAL A 379 -18.27 19.18 16.44
N ASP A 380 -18.18 20.49 16.24
CA ASP A 380 -19.31 21.40 16.43
C ASP A 380 -20.45 21.12 15.43
N VAL A 381 -21.66 20.99 15.97
CA VAL A 381 -22.88 20.62 15.22
C VAL A 381 -23.26 21.68 14.18
N GLU A 382 -22.78 22.93 14.32
CA GLU A 382 -23.05 24.02 13.39
C GLU A 382 -22.21 23.96 12.10
N GLU A 383 -21.10 23.21 12.10
CA GLU A 383 -20.21 23.07 10.93
C GLU A 383 -20.62 21.92 9.97
N THR A 384 -21.81 21.34 10.09
CA THR A 384 -22.21 20.17 9.27
C THR A 384 -23.57 20.24 8.56
N ILE A 385 -24.22 21.41 8.53
CA ILE A 385 -25.35 21.67 7.61
C ILE A 385 -24.85 22.12 6.24
#